data_AF-A0A2N2JB95-F1
#
_entry.id   AF-A0A2N2JB95-F1
#
_cell.length_a   1.000
_cell.length_b   1.000
_cell.length_c   1.000
_cell.angle_alpha   90.00
_cell.angle_beta   90.00
_cell.angle_gamma   90.00
#
_symmetry.space_group_name_H-M   'P 1'
#
loop_
_entity.id
_entity.type
_entity.pdbx_description
1 polymer ?
#
loop_
_entity_poly.entity_id
_entity_poly.type
_entity_poly.pdbx_seq_one_letter_code
_entity_poly.pdbx_strand_id
1 'polypeptide(L)'
;MLSPIASHPLRNALLTGAVATLLSGCYSLAPIIIPPPTPEPTYRSVLVSPVPAEGKPDAGRFVQTATEANAPLTGSKVVININNDVRERIFCAERPTAPACKGRSAGSGSAADGQANAIETTAFVSDTERQLEKELIKRGFRVINRARLEAKLREMRDSRDDCKGSLSALRPACLQQLPEEAQRLIASFDQDRRAGKLSDLDFATKVAEVRDRFQYASAGRNRAANEMIDVSEVIRAAKDGEVGADFILLINGFRFETVPATINLNQFEQVRTLAAAEPAMVQWLTHNGTITCQQWAVQLDASLLHVRSGEVVWIGEHRVTEETLRAAGAEPLEITVSVDKRVTNGYAVQQAIDEANTETGRRRRAEYPNGTQIPQPRWGVTANARVTRGRCEAESGGATPTGDTLQSLTELVAGQLMGTIQTGAPTKG
;
A
#
# COMPACT_ATOMS: atom_id res chain seq x y z
N MET A 1 -88.63 40.17 20.40
CA MET A 1 -89.73 39.38 19.80
C MET A 1 -89.91 38.16 20.69
N LEU A 2 -90.57 38.28 21.84
CA LEU A 2 -92.03 38.32 22.05
C LEU A 2 -92.75 37.13 21.38
N SER A 3 -93.10 36.16 22.24
CA SER A 3 -94.14 35.10 22.22
C SER A 3 -95.41 35.45 21.39
N PRO A 4 -96.37 34.53 21.05
CA PRO A 4 -96.86 33.51 21.99
C PRO A 4 -97.68 32.25 21.50
N ILE A 5 -97.96 31.39 22.49
CA ILE A 5 -99.23 30.65 22.80
C ILE A 5 -99.83 29.70 21.75
N ALA A 6 -99.95 28.41 22.15
CA ALA A 6 -101.21 27.67 22.05
C ALA A 6 -101.31 26.64 23.19
N SER A 7 -102.52 26.48 23.70
CA SER A 7 -102.85 25.99 25.04
C SER A 7 -103.91 24.87 24.99
N HIS A 8 -103.79 23.93 25.95
CA HIS A 8 -104.86 23.11 26.58
C HIS A 8 -105.52 21.94 25.79
N PRO A 9 -106.28 21.03 26.44
CA PRO A 9 -105.98 20.28 27.69
C PRO A 9 -106.47 18.78 27.69
N LEU A 10 -106.06 18.04 28.73
CA LEU A 10 -106.78 16.99 29.50
C LEU A 10 -107.52 15.82 28.79
N ARG A 11 -107.14 14.57 29.11
CA ARG A 11 -107.92 13.66 30.00
C ARG A 11 -107.28 12.27 30.18
N ASN A 12 -107.22 11.87 31.45
CA ASN A 12 -107.48 10.54 32.04
C ASN A 12 -107.09 9.27 31.26
N ALA A 13 -106.24 8.42 31.86
CA ALA A 13 -106.68 7.32 32.73
C ALA A 13 -105.57 6.28 32.90
N LEU A 14 -105.32 5.91 34.16
CA LEU A 14 -104.98 4.58 34.67
C LEU A 14 -104.61 3.51 33.62
N LEU A 15 -103.38 2.99 33.70
CA LEU A 15 -103.19 1.56 33.94
C LEU A 15 -101.73 1.27 34.32
N THR A 16 -101.59 0.92 35.59
CA THR A 16 -100.52 0.13 36.16
C THR A 16 -100.24 -1.09 35.29
N GLY A 17 -99.11 -1.06 34.61
CA GLY A 17 -98.49 -2.20 33.96
C GLY A 17 -96.99 -2.02 34.05
N ALA A 18 -96.38 -2.55 35.11
CA ALA A 18 -94.94 -2.77 35.15
C ALA A 18 -94.61 -3.85 34.11
N VAL A 19 -94.55 -3.44 32.84
CA VAL A 19 -93.86 -4.20 31.81
C VAL A 19 -92.40 -4.01 32.12
N ALA A 20 -91.79 -5.04 32.72
CA ALA A 20 -90.36 -5.23 32.65
C ALA A 20 -90.02 -5.36 31.16
N THR A 21 -89.78 -4.22 30.50
CA THR A 21 -88.98 -4.17 29.30
C THR A 21 -87.61 -4.68 29.73
N LEU A 22 -87.43 -5.99 29.59
CA LEU A 22 -86.14 -6.56 29.25
C LEU A 22 -85.73 -5.86 27.95
N LEU A 23 -85.19 -4.65 28.10
CA LEU A 23 -84.27 -4.02 27.17
C LEU A 23 -83.10 -5.00 27.10
N SER A 24 -83.31 -6.09 26.36
CA SER A 24 -82.26 -6.82 25.69
C SER A 24 -81.73 -5.86 24.63
N GLY A 25 -81.07 -4.80 25.12
CA GLY A 25 -80.38 -3.82 24.32
C GLY A 25 -79.36 -4.61 23.55
N CYS A 26 -79.67 -4.88 22.29
CA CYS A 26 -78.72 -5.41 21.35
C CYS A 26 -77.66 -4.32 21.19
N TYR A 27 -76.63 -4.37 22.03
CA TYR A 27 -75.49 -3.48 21.92
C TYR A 27 -74.87 -3.75 20.55
N SER A 28 -74.98 -2.79 19.65
CA SER A 28 -74.38 -2.88 18.33
C SER A 28 -72.87 -2.86 18.48
N LEU A 29 -72.23 -4.02 18.36
CA LEU A 29 -70.77 -4.11 18.36
C LEU A 29 -70.22 -3.48 17.07
N ALA A 30 -69.15 -2.69 17.19
CA ALA A 30 -68.44 -2.19 16.02
C ALA A 30 -67.96 -3.36 15.14
N PRO A 31 -67.83 -3.21 13.81
CA PRO A 31 -67.33 -4.27 12.94
C PRO A 31 -65.89 -4.66 13.31
N ILE A 32 -65.52 -5.91 13.02
CA ILE A 32 -64.14 -6.40 13.15
C ILE A 32 -63.24 -5.58 12.22
N ILE A 33 -62.10 -5.14 12.75
CA ILE A 33 -61.05 -4.49 11.97
C ILE A 33 -60.25 -5.59 11.30
N ILE A 34 -60.28 -5.61 9.98
CA ILE A 34 -59.43 -6.50 9.21
C ILE A 34 -58.02 -5.89 9.26
N PRO A 35 -57.00 -6.62 9.77
CA PRO A 35 -55.65 -6.10 9.76
C PRO A 35 -55.25 -5.77 8.33
N PRO A 36 -54.66 -4.59 8.07
CA PRO A 36 -54.13 -4.31 6.75
C PRO A 36 -53.09 -5.38 6.41
N PRO A 37 -52.94 -5.76 5.13
CA PRO A 37 -51.89 -6.69 4.74
C PRO A 37 -50.55 -6.18 5.27
N THR A 38 -49.83 -7.01 6.02
CA THR A 38 -48.50 -6.67 6.51
C THR A 38 -47.66 -6.35 5.29
N PRO A 39 -47.21 -5.10 5.13
CA PRO A 39 -46.53 -4.74 3.91
C PRO A 39 -45.18 -5.46 3.91
N GLU A 40 -44.88 -6.10 2.78
CA GLU A 40 -43.71 -6.97 2.68
C GLU A 40 -42.42 -6.16 2.90
N PRO A 41 -41.43 -6.72 3.62
CA PRO A 41 -40.13 -6.10 3.71
C PRO A 41 -39.53 -5.98 2.30
N THR A 42 -39.01 -4.80 1.99
CA THR A 42 -38.37 -4.57 0.69
C THR A 42 -36.87 -4.48 0.89
N TYR A 43 -36.14 -5.34 0.18
CA TYR A 43 -34.69 -5.33 0.14
C TYR A 43 -34.24 -4.92 -1.26
N ARG A 44 -33.39 -3.90 -1.33
CA ARG A 44 -32.75 -3.46 -2.58
C ARG A 44 -31.26 -3.38 -2.37
N SER A 45 -30.50 -3.83 -3.35
CA SER A 45 -29.04 -3.76 -3.32
C SER A 45 -28.49 -3.39 -4.68
N VAL A 46 -27.39 -2.64 -4.67
CA VAL A 46 -26.57 -2.37 -5.86
C VAL A 46 -25.14 -2.77 -5.58
N LEU A 47 -24.50 -3.34 -6.60
CA LEU A 47 -23.08 -3.65 -6.61
C LEU A 47 -22.35 -2.50 -7.29
N VAL A 48 -21.29 -1.99 -6.66
CA VAL A 48 -20.38 -1.03 -7.28
C VAL A 48 -18.95 -1.54 -7.24
N SER A 49 -18.22 -1.25 -8.31
CA SER A 49 -16.79 -1.53 -8.41
C SER A 49 -16.08 -0.20 -8.64
N PRO A 50 -15.35 0.34 -7.66
CA PRO A 50 -14.48 1.48 -7.91
C PRO A 50 -13.51 1.11 -9.02
N VAL A 51 -13.64 1.82 -10.15
CA VAL A 51 -12.58 1.83 -11.15
C VAL A 51 -11.43 2.56 -10.48
N PRO A 52 -10.23 1.97 -10.45
CA PRO A 52 -9.04 2.69 -10.05
C PRO A 52 -9.06 4.03 -10.75
N ALA A 53 -8.81 5.13 -10.05
CA ALA A 53 -8.51 6.36 -10.76
C ALA A 53 -7.43 5.98 -11.79
N GLU A 54 -7.60 6.34 -13.07
CA GLU A 54 -6.54 6.18 -14.07
C GLU A 54 -5.37 7.04 -13.59
N GLY A 55 -4.61 6.47 -12.67
CA GLY A 55 -3.40 7.02 -12.14
C GLY A 55 -2.47 6.93 -13.30
N LYS A 56 -2.40 8.03 -14.08
CA LYS A 56 -1.12 8.40 -14.64
C LYS A 56 -0.12 8.17 -13.51
N PRO A 57 0.89 7.29 -13.70
CA PRO A 57 1.82 6.89 -12.64
C PRO A 57 2.20 8.15 -11.90
N ASP A 58 1.86 8.22 -10.61
CA ASP A 58 1.79 9.44 -9.80
C ASP A 58 2.97 10.34 -10.12
N ALA A 59 2.79 11.30 -11.07
CA ALA A 59 3.80 11.74 -12.04
C ALA A 59 5.22 11.49 -11.54
N GLY A 60 5.70 10.24 -11.74
CA GLY A 60 6.92 9.79 -11.08
C GLY A 60 7.99 10.81 -11.38
N ARG A 61 8.74 11.26 -10.36
CA ARG A 61 9.82 12.23 -10.56
C ARG A 61 10.97 11.52 -11.24
N PHE A 62 10.78 11.18 -12.51
CA PHE A 62 11.82 10.62 -13.34
C PHE A 62 12.47 11.74 -14.13
N VAL A 63 13.79 11.76 -14.12
CA VAL A 63 14.59 12.67 -14.92
C VAL A 63 15.65 11.84 -15.60
N GLN A 64 15.66 11.86 -16.93
CA GLN A 64 16.72 11.29 -17.74
C GLN A 64 17.48 12.45 -18.38
N THR A 65 18.69 12.71 -17.89
CA THR A 65 19.54 13.83 -18.32
C THR A 65 20.55 13.44 -19.38
N ALA A 66 20.54 12.17 -19.81
CA ALA A 66 21.55 11.65 -20.70
C ALA A 66 21.67 12.51 -21.97
N THR A 67 22.80 13.19 -22.12
CA THR A 67 23.28 13.63 -23.43
C THR A 67 23.39 12.39 -24.32
N GLU A 68 23.16 12.50 -25.63
CA GLU A 68 23.18 11.35 -26.55
C GLU A 68 24.43 10.45 -26.38
N ALA A 69 25.55 11.04 -25.94
CA ALA A 69 26.81 10.35 -25.69
C ALA A 69 26.80 9.35 -24.51
N ASN A 70 25.99 9.61 -23.47
CA ASN A 70 25.93 8.79 -22.24
C ASN A 70 24.56 8.11 -22.05
N ALA A 71 23.70 8.17 -23.06
CA ALA A 71 22.40 7.52 -23.02
C ALA A 71 22.54 5.99 -22.96
N PRO A 72 21.71 5.30 -22.17
CA PRO A 72 21.68 3.84 -22.20
C PRO A 72 21.34 3.36 -23.60
N LEU A 73 22.11 2.40 -24.12
CA LEU A 73 21.87 1.78 -25.42
C LEU A 73 21.34 0.36 -25.23
N THR A 74 20.63 -0.13 -26.24
CA THR A 74 20.27 -1.55 -26.28
C THR A 74 21.55 -2.39 -26.27
N GLY A 75 21.64 -3.34 -25.33
CA GLY A 75 22.79 -4.20 -25.11
C GLY A 75 23.78 -3.69 -24.06
N SER A 76 23.59 -2.47 -23.53
CA SER A 76 24.42 -1.94 -22.46
C SER A 76 24.40 -2.86 -21.24
N LYS A 77 25.57 -3.05 -20.63
CA LYS A 77 25.75 -3.88 -19.46
C LYS A 77 25.41 -3.08 -18.20
N VAL A 78 24.61 -3.66 -17.31
CA VAL A 78 24.20 -3.02 -16.06
C VAL A 78 24.47 -3.94 -14.88
N VAL A 79 24.93 -3.36 -13.78
CA VAL A 79 25.01 -4.04 -12.48
C VAL A 79 24.00 -3.40 -11.54
N ILE A 80 23.25 -4.22 -10.80
CA ILE A 80 22.35 -3.75 -9.75
C ILE A 80 23.12 -3.68 -8.43
N ASN A 81 23.04 -2.55 -7.75
CA ASN A 81 23.56 -2.38 -6.41
C ASN A 81 22.45 -1.84 -5.50
N ILE A 82 22.13 -2.62 -4.47
CA ILE A 82 21.08 -2.32 -3.49
C ILE A 82 21.78 -1.95 -2.19
N ASN A 83 21.47 -0.77 -1.64
CA ASN A 83 21.97 -0.36 -0.33
C ASN A 83 21.62 -1.44 0.73
N ASN A 84 22.53 -1.77 1.63
CA ASN A 84 22.31 -2.79 2.66
C ASN A 84 21.04 -2.54 3.49
N ASP A 85 20.76 -1.29 3.86
CA ASP A 85 19.55 -0.93 4.63
C ASP A 85 18.28 -1.19 3.81
N VAL A 86 18.33 -0.88 2.52
CA VAL A 86 17.22 -1.12 1.58
C VAL A 86 17.03 -2.62 1.36
N ARG A 87 18.13 -3.37 1.23
CA ARG A 87 18.12 -4.83 1.09
C ARG A 87 17.49 -5.50 2.30
N GLU A 88 17.83 -5.06 3.51
CA GLU A 88 17.22 -5.58 4.73
C GLU A 88 15.71 -5.29 4.78
N ARG A 89 15.28 -4.09 4.37
CA ARG A 89 13.85 -3.75 4.29
C ARG A 89 13.11 -4.61 3.27
N ILE A 90 13.69 -4.81 2.08
CA ILE A 90 13.13 -5.68 1.05
C ILE A 90 13.01 -7.11 1.61
N PHE A 91 14.09 -7.64 2.20
CA PHE A 91 14.11 -8.98 2.77
C PHE A 91 13.04 -9.16 3.84
N CYS A 92 12.91 -8.22 4.77
CA CYS A 92 11.91 -8.31 5.83
C CYS A 92 10.49 -8.04 5.38
N ALA A 93 10.31 -7.29 4.29
CA ALA A 93 9.01 -7.18 3.65
C ALA A 93 8.62 -8.54 3.03
N GLU A 94 9.50 -9.14 2.22
CA GLU A 94 9.23 -10.41 1.51
C GLU A 94 9.12 -11.62 2.45
N ARG A 95 9.86 -11.61 3.56
CA ARG A 95 9.93 -12.71 4.52
C ARG A 95 9.65 -12.23 5.95
N PRO A 96 8.41 -11.77 6.24
CA PRO A 96 8.09 -11.14 7.53
C PRO A 96 8.23 -12.09 8.73
N THR A 97 8.17 -13.41 8.49
CA THR A 97 8.33 -14.45 9.52
C THR A 97 9.78 -14.84 9.78
N ALA A 98 10.74 -14.32 9.00
CA ALA A 98 12.14 -14.65 9.17
C ALA A 98 12.65 -14.21 10.56
N PRO A 99 13.48 -15.02 11.25
CA PRO A 99 14.00 -14.67 12.58
C PRO A 99 14.72 -13.31 12.61
N ALA A 100 15.44 -12.97 11.54
CA ALA A 100 16.15 -11.69 11.39
C ALA A 100 15.24 -10.45 11.38
N CYS A 101 13.93 -10.64 11.15
CA CYS A 101 12.95 -9.56 11.04
C CYS A 101 12.14 -9.35 12.33
N LYS A 102 12.30 -10.22 13.33
CA LYS A 102 11.63 -10.08 14.62
C LYS A 102 12.24 -8.92 15.42
N GLY A 103 11.45 -7.88 15.69
CA GLY A 103 11.84 -6.73 16.51
C GLY A 103 12.15 -5.44 15.74
N ARG A 104 12.10 -5.47 14.40
CA ARG A 104 12.27 -4.30 13.54
C ARG A 104 10.98 -4.03 12.77
N SER A 105 9.97 -3.45 13.44
CA SER A 105 8.74 -3.01 12.78
C SER A 105 9.02 -1.87 11.77
N ALA A 106 8.29 -1.88 10.64
CA ALA A 106 8.49 -1.14 9.39
C ALA A 106 8.59 0.41 9.42
N GLY A 107 8.84 1.04 10.58
CA GLY A 107 8.96 2.50 10.71
C GLY A 107 10.04 2.98 11.69
N SER A 108 10.86 2.09 12.25
CA SER A 108 11.84 2.45 13.28
C SER A 108 13.27 2.34 12.75
N GLY A 109 13.87 3.50 12.43
CA GLY A 109 15.29 3.62 12.13
C GLY A 109 16.12 3.49 13.40
N SER A 110 16.49 2.27 13.77
CA SER A 110 17.56 2.01 14.74
C SER A 110 18.15 0.63 14.47
N ALA A 111 19.39 0.65 13.96
CA ALA A 111 20.21 -0.53 13.72
C ALA A 111 20.78 -1.01 15.06
N ALA A 112 20.23 -2.10 15.60
CA ALA A 112 20.86 -2.86 16.66
C ALA A 112 21.54 -4.10 16.06
N ASP A 113 22.83 -4.21 16.35
CA ASP A 113 23.75 -5.30 16.01
C ASP A 113 23.18 -6.67 16.37
N GLY A 114 23.02 -7.51 15.35
CA GLY A 114 22.66 -8.91 15.46
C GLY A 114 23.42 -9.71 14.41
N GLN A 115 24.62 -10.13 14.80
CA GLN A 115 25.57 -10.90 14.01
C GLN A 115 24.95 -12.25 13.59
N ALA A 116 24.72 -12.45 12.29
CA ALA A 116 24.51 -13.77 11.70
C ALA A 116 25.46 -13.91 10.50
N ASN A 117 26.63 -14.51 10.77
CA ASN A 117 27.53 -15.04 9.76
C ASN A 117 26.86 -16.26 9.12
N ALA A 118 26.00 -16.03 8.14
CA ALA A 118 25.58 -17.04 7.18
C ALA A 118 25.85 -16.47 5.79
N ILE A 119 26.90 -16.98 5.14
CA ILE A 119 27.10 -16.76 3.71
C ILE A 119 25.99 -17.55 3.00
N GLU A 120 24.84 -16.91 2.77
CA GLU A 120 23.81 -17.44 1.88
C GLU A 120 24.31 -17.31 0.44
N THR A 121 24.68 -18.44 -0.15
CA THR A 121 25.19 -18.63 -1.51
C THR A 121 24.08 -18.69 -2.56
N THR A 122 23.10 -17.79 -2.51
CA THR A 122 22.21 -17.56 -3.66
C THR A 122 22.56 -16.21 -4.26
N ALA A 123 23.02 -16.22 -5.50
CA ALA A 123 23.40 -15.02 -6.26
C ALA A 123 22.27 -13.98 -6.42
N PHE A 124 21.05 -14.30 -5.97
CA PHE A 124 19.90 -13.43 -5.83
C PHE A 124 19.37 -13.56 -4.40
N VAL A 125 19.19 -12.44 -3.70
CA VAL A 125 18.82 -12.46 -2.27
C VAL A 125 17.33 -12.16 -2.08
N SER A 126 16.65 -11.52 -3.05
CA SER A 126 15.23 -11.16 -2.98
C SER A 126 14.47 -11.37 -4.30
N ASP A 127 13.15 -11.57 -4.21
CA ASP A 127 12.26 -11.65 -5.38
C ASP A 127 12.22 -10.30 -6.13
N THR A 128 12.33 -9.19 -5.39
CA THR A 128 12.49 -7.84 -5.94
C THR A 128 13.69 -7.73 -6.87
N GLU A 129 14.86 -8.23 -6.43
CA GLU A 129 16.10 -8.16 -7.21
C GLU A 129 15.94 -8.92 -8.52
N ARG A 130 15.45 -10.17 -8.46
CA ARG A 130 15.18 -10.98 -9.66
C ARG A 130 14.22 -10.29 -10.63
N GLN A 131 13.21 -9.59 -10.11
CA GLN A 131 12.26 -8.88 -10.95
C GLN A 131 12.89 -7.63 -11.59
N LEU A 132 13.70 -6.86 -10.87
CA LEU A 132 14.45 -5.74 -11.45
C LEU A 132 15.32 -6.21 -12.63
N GLU A 133 16.01 -7.35 -12.47
CA GLU A 133 16.81 -7.93 -13.54
C GLU A 133 15.97 -8.30 -14.76
N LYS A 134 14.85 -9.00 -14.54
CA LYS A 134 13.93 -9.39 -15.61
C LYS A 134 13.43 -8.18 -16.40
N GLU A 135 13.10 -7.09 -15.72
CA GLU A 135 12.62 -5.86 -16.36
C GLU A 135 13.73 -5.12 -17.11
N LEU A 136 14.95 -5.06 -16.55
CA LEU A 136 16.11 -4.52 -17.26
C LEU A 136 16.45 -5.33 -18.53
N ILE A 137 16.39 -6.66 -18.46
CA ILE A 137 16.61 -7.54 -19.62
C ILE A 137 15.54 -7.30 -20.69
N LYS A 138 14.26 -7.17 -20.31
CA LYS A 138 13.18 -6.80 -21.25
C LYS A 138 13.41 -5.46 -21.93
N ARG A 139 14.11 -4.54 -21.26
CA ARG A 139 14.53 -3.24 -21.82
C ARG A 139 15.83 -3.30 -22.61
N GLY A 140 16.38 -4.49 -22.82
CA GLY A 140 17.55 -4.71 -23.67
C GLY A 140 18.88 -4.53 -22.95
N PHE A 141 18.90 -4.37 -21.63
CA PHE A 141 20.16 -4.38 -20.87
C PHE A 141 20.74 -5.79 -20.74
N ARG A 142 22.06 -5.89 -20.64
CA ARG A 142 22.77 -7.10 -20.21
C ARG A 142 23.06 -7.00 -18.72
N VAL A 143 22.24 -7.63 -17.90
CA VAL A 143 22.44 -7.62 -16.45
C VAL A 143 23.64 -8.49 -16.10
N ILE A 144 24.61 -7.92 -15.38
CA ILE A 144 25.75 -8.66 -14.84
C ILE A 144 25.39 -9.15 -13.45
N ASN A 145 25.63 -10.44 -13.21
CA ASN A 145 25.35 -11.07 -11.94
C ASN A 145 26.11 -10.39 -10.79
N ARG A 146 25.38 -10.03 -9.74
CA ARG A 146 25.90 -9.43 -8.50
C ARG A 146 27.03 -10.24 -7.87
N ALA A 147 26.93 -11.58 -7.84
CA ALA A 147 27.96 -12.43 -7.26
C ALA A 147 29.33 -12.20 -7.92
N ARG A 148 29.35 -11.86 -9.22
CA ARG A 148 30.58 -11.51 -9.93
C ARG A 148 31.14 -10.17 -9.48
N LEU A 149 30.28 -9.16 -9.30
CA LEU A 149 30.68 -7.88 -8.74
C LEU A 149 31.20 -8.05 -7.31
N GLU A 150 30.50 -8.79 -6.46
CA GLU A 150 30.90 -9.03 -5.06
C GLU A 150 32.20 -9.82 -4.96
N ALA A 151 32.38 -10.86 -5.80
CA ALA A 151 33.64 -11.59 -5.87
C ALA A 151 34.78 -10.64 -6.25
N LYS A 152 34.56 -9.73 -7.20
CA LYS A 152 35.57 -8.75 -7.59
C LYS A 152 35.87 -7.75 -6.48
N LEU A 153 34.84 -7.26 -5.80
CA LEU A 153 35.00 -6.39 -4.64
C LEU A 153 35.78 -7.09 -3.51
N ARG A 154 35.56 -8.39 -3.28
CA ARG A 154 36.35 -9.20 -2.33
C ARG A 154 37.78 -9.33 -2.79
N GLU A 155 38.03 -9.71 -4.04
CA GLU A 155 39.38 -9.79 -4.60
C GLU A 155 40.13 -8.46 -4.46
N MET A 156 39.49 -7.32 -4.77
CA MET A 156 40.07 -5.99 -4.61
C MET A 156 40.38 -5.63 -3.15
N ARG A 157 39.62 -6.18 -2.20
CA ARG A 157 39.83 -5.98 -0.75
C ARG A 157 40.95 -6.89 -0.24
N ASP A 158 40.92 -8.16 -0.62
CA ASP A 158 41.93 -9.15 -0.25
C ASP A 158 43.29 -8.77 -0.84
N SER A 159 43.34 -8.31 -2.10
CA SER A 159 44.56 -7.81 -2.73
C SER A 159 45.11 -6.55 -2.06
N ARG A 160 44.25 -5.72 -1.46
CA ARG A 160 44.67 -4.56 -0.66
C ARG A 160 45.25 -4.99 0.68
N ASP A 161 44.73 -6.05 1.28
CA ASP A 161 45.20 -6.59 2.56
C ASP A 161 46.53 -7.36 2.40
N ASP A 162 46.78 -8.00 1.26
CA ASP A 162 48.08 -8.63 0.93
C ASP A 162 49.25 -7.63 0.88
N CYS A 163 48.95 -6.35 0.65
CA CYS A 163 49.92 -5.25 0.67
C CYS A 163 50.03 -4.55 2.06
N LYS A 164 49.35 -5.08 3.09
CA LYS A 164 49.46 -4.59 4.49
C LYS A 164 50.50 -5.40 5.27
N GLY A 165 51.71 -4.86 5.34
CA GLY A 165 52.81 -5.36 6.18
C GLY A 165 54.13 -4.67 5.86
N SER A 166 55.00 -4.48 6.86
CA SER A 166 56.23 -3.66 6.75
C SER A 166 57.19 -4.11 5.63
N LEU A 167 57.27 -5.42 5.33
CA LEU A 167 58.18 -5.95 4.29
C LEU A 167 57.44 -6.47 3.04
N SER A 168 56.20 -6.95 3.17
CA SER A 168 55.37 -7.40 2.04
C SER A 168 54.91 -6.25 1.14
N ALA A 169 54.81 -5.03 1.70
CA ALA A 169 54.38 -3.83 0.98
C ALA A 169 55.38 -3.31 -0.06
N LEU A 170 56.64 -3.75 0.02
CA LEU A 170 57.69 -3.41 -0.95
C LEU A 170 57.71 -4.36 -2.16
N ARG A 171 56.77 -5.31 -2.24
CA ARG A 171 56.64 -6.18 -3.41
C ARG A 171 56.31 -5.33 -4.65
N PRO A 172 56.95 -5.58 -5.81
CA PRO A 172 56.69 -4.85 -7.05
C PRO A 172 55.21 -4.77 -7.43
N ALA A 173 54.46 -5.85 -7.17
CA ALA A 173 53.02 -5.92 -7.42
C ALA A 173 52.21 -4.88 -6.61
N CYS A 174 52.59 -4.60 -5.36
CA CYS A 174 51.93 -3.59 -4.53
C CYS A 174 52.25 -2.17 -4.99
N LEU A 175 53.48 -1.95 -5.47
CA LEU A 175 53.93 -0.64 -5.95
C LEU A 175 53.26 -0.26 -7.28
N GLN A 176 53.03 -1.24 -8.16
CA GLN A 176 52.35 -1.03 -9.44
C GLN A 176 50.87 -0.66 -9.32
N GLN A 177 50.23 -0.93 -8.18
CA GLN A 177 48.83 -0.58 -7.92
C GLN A 177 48.64 0.87 -7.43
N LEU A 178 49.72 1.58 -7.11
CA LEU A 178 49.65 2.98 -6.69
C LEU A 178 49.42 3.91 -7.90
N PRO A 179 48.84 5.11 -7.69
CA PRO A 179 48.76 6.12 -8.75
C PRO A 179 50.13 6.43 -9.36
N GLU A 180 50.16 6.80 -10.63
CA GLU A 180 51.41 7.03 -11.39
C GLU A 180 52.33 8.06 -10.70
N GLU A 181 51.76 9.08 -10.06
CA GLU A 181 52.49 10.07 -9.27
C GLU A 181 53.23 9.46 -8.07
N ALA A 182 52.58 8.56 -7.34
CA ALA A 182 53.18 7.85 -6.20
C ALA A 182 54.29 6.90 -6.68
N GLN A 183 54.08 6.24 -7.83
CA GLN A 183 55.11 5.40 -8.44
C GLN A 183 56.37 6.20 -8.80
N ARG A 184 56.21 7.39 -9.37
CA ARG A 184 57.33 8.29 -9.68
C ARG A 184 58.08 8.74 -8.43
N LEU A 185 57.35 9.05 -7.35
CA LEU A 185 57.98 9.42 -6.07
C LEU A 185 58.79 8.26 -5.48
N ILE A 186 58.24 7.05 -5.49
CA ILE A 186 58.92 5.85 -5.00
C ILE A 186 60.17 5.53 -5.84
N ALA A 187 60.08 5.68 -7.17
CA ALA A 187 61.23 5.53 -8.06
C ALA A 187 62.35 6.54 -7.74
N SER A 188 61.98 7.79 -7.41
CA SER A 188 62.96 8.81 -7.01
C SER A 188 63.67 8.45 -5.70
N PHE A 189 62.96 7.88 -4.72
CA PHE A 189 63.56 7.41 -3.47
C PHE A 189 64.47 6.20 -3.68
N ASP A 190 64.14 5.29 -4.61
CA ASP A 190 65.04 4.17 -4.92
C ASP A 190 66.32 4.65 -5.62
N GLN A 191 66.23 5.70 -6.45
CA GLN A 191 67.41 6.33 -7.04
C GLN A 191 68.31 6.97 -5.97
N ASP A 192 67.74 7.70 -5.01
CA ASP A 192 68.48 8.30 -3.90
C ASP A 192 69.12 7.24 -2.99
N ARG A 193 68.43 6.11 -2.77
CA ARG A 193 68.95 4.96 -2.03
C ARG A 193 70.16 4.33 -2.75
N ARG A 194 70.05 4.07 -4.05
CA ARG A 194 71.16 3.53 -4.86
C ARG A 194 72.36 4.49 -4.92
N ALA A 195 72.10 5.80 -4.85
CA ALA A 195 73.14 6.82 -4.77
C ALA A 195 73.77 6.98 -3.37
N GLY A 196 73.33 6.19 -2.37
CA GLY A 196 73.80 6.26 -0.99
C GLY A 196 73.34 7.50 -0.22
N LYS A 197 72.37 8.27 -0.75
CA LYS A 197 71.82 9.47 -0.13
C LYS A 197 70.70 9.16 0.86
N LEU A 198 70.16 7.95 0.81
CA LEU A 198 69.05 7.48 1.63
C LEU A 198 69.41 6.11 2.20
N SER A 199 69.29 5.94 3.52
CA SER A 199 69.48 4.62 4.12
C SER A 199 68.34 3.68 3.74
N ASP A 200 68.54 2.36 3.82
CA ASP A 200 67.48 1.40 3.54
C ASP A 200 66.27 1.57 4.48
N LEU A 201 66.51 2.01 5.72
CA LEU A 201 65.47 2.30 6.71
C LEU A 201 64.68 3.57 6.33
N ASP A 202 65.37 4.62 5.90
CA ASP A 202 64.73 5.87 5.46
C ASP A 202 63.95 5.66 4.16
N PHE A 203 64.45 4.82 3.26
CA PHE A 203 63.74 4.40 2.06
C PHE A 203 62.44 3.69 2.40
N ALA A 204 62.50 2.68 3.27
CA ALA A 204 61.30 1.95 3.71
C ALA A 204 60.27 2.89 4.36
N THR A 205 60.75 3.83 5.19
CA THR A 205 59.90 4.83 5.86
C THR A 205 59.24 5.78 4.86
N LYS A 206 60.01 6.33 3.92
CA LYS A 206 59.48 7.25 2.89
C LYS A 206 58.51 6.55 1.93
N VAL A 207 58.78 5.31 1.54
CA VAL A 207 57.85 4.52 0.73
C VAL A 207 56.57 4.23 1.51
N ALA A 208 56.67 3.91 2.80
CA ALA A 208 55.50 3.75 3.67
C ALA A 208 54.69 5.05 3.80
N GLU A 209 55.34 6.21 3.94
CA GLU A 209 54.67 7.52 4.01
C GLU A 209 53.97 7.89 2.71
N VAL A 210 54.61 7.71 1.55
CA VAL A 210 53.97 7.90 0.25
C VAL A 210 52.80 6.95 0.12
N ARG A 211 52.99 5.68 0.48
CA ARG A 211 51.90 4.71 0.43
C ARG A 211 50.77 5.12 1.37
N ASP A 212 51.01 5.57 2.59
CA ASP A 212 49.95 5.99 3.52
C ASP A 212 49.27 7.29 3.06
N ARG A 213 50.00 8.17 2.37
CA ARG A 213 49.47 9.42 1.78
C ARG A 213 48.61 9.15 0.53
N PHE A 214 49.00 8.18 -0.29
CA PHE A 214 48.34 7.81 -1.54
C PHE A 214 47.45 6.56 -1.42
N GLN A 215 47.47 5.87 -0.28
CA GLN A 215 46.42 4.97 0.17
C GLN A 215 45.21 5.86 0.40
N TYR A 216 44.40 5.97 -0.66
CA TYR A 216 43.13 6.66 -0.65
C TYR A 216 42.40 6.40 0.67
N ALA A 217 42.19 7.47 1.43
CA ALA A 217 41.51 7.51 2.72
C ALA A 217 40.01 7.18 2.63
N SER A 218 39.62 6.16 1.85
CA SER A 218 38.23 5.71 1.72
C SER A 218 37.93 4.43 2.50
N ALA A 219 38.87 3.90 3.30
CA ALA A 219 38.59 2.76 4.18
C ALA A 219 39.30 2.84 5.54
N GLY A 220 38.57 3.26 6.58
CA GLY A 220 39.03 3.27 7.97
C GLY A 220 39.49 1.88 8.45
N ARG A 221 40.52 1.86 9.31
CA ARG A 221 41.18 0.66 9.84
C ARG A 221 40.29 -0.31 10.62
N ASN A 222 39.05 0.04 10.94
CA ASN A 222 38.11 -0.73 11.77
C ASN A 222 36.69 -0.73 11.16
N ARG A 223 36.54 -1.25 9.94
CA ARG A 223 35.22 -1.29 9.29
C ARG A 223 34.55 -2.62 9.60
N ALA A 224 33.49 -2.57 10.40
CA ALA A 224 32.64 -3.72 10.68
C ALA A 224 32.06 -4.29 9.37
N ALA A 225 31.71 -5.57 9.36
CA ALA A 225 31.12 -6.27 8.20
C ALA A 225 29.85 -5.61 7.61
N ASN A 226 29.30 -4.62 8.29
CA ASN A 226 28.09 -3.88 7.91
C ASN A 226 28.34 -2.55 7.20
N GLU A 227 29.58 -2.18 6.89
CA GLU A 227 29.82 -0.90 6.25
C GLU A 227 29.32 -0.87 4.80
N MET A 228 28.58 0.20 4.47
CA MET A 228 28.13 0.54 3.11
C MET A 228 29.27 0.31 2.12
N ILE A 229 29.04 -0.52 1.10
CA ILE A 229 29.95 -0.61 -0.03
C ILE A 229 29.99 0.79 -0.64
N ASP A 230 31.13 1.47 -0.50
CA ASP A 230 31.34 2.80 -1.07
C ASP A 230 31.01 2.72 -2.56
N VAL A 231 30.10 3.57 -3.05
CA VAL A 231 29.71 3.62 -4.46
C VAL A 231 30.96 3.78 -5.34
N SER A 232 32.01 4.44 -4.82
CA SER A 232 33.32 4.55 -5.47
C SER A 232 34.02 3.19 -5.67
N GLU A 233 33.91 2.26 -4.72
CA GLU A 233 34.42 0.88 -4.88
C GLU A 233 33.60 0.11 -5.90
N VAL A 234 32.27 0.25 -5.89
CA VAL A 234 31.39 -0.37 -6.87
C VAL A 234 31.71 0.12 -8.28
N ILE A 235 31.91 1.44 -8.46
CA ILE A 235 32.31 2.03 -9.75
C ILE A 235 33.64 1.46 -10.22
N ARG A 236 34.62 1.31 -9.33
CA ARG A 236 35.93 0.75 -9.69
C ARG A 236 35.83 -0.72 -10.08
N ALA A 237 35.12 -1.53 -9.30
CA ALA A 237 34.89 -2.94 -9.62
C ALA A 237 34.11 -3.09 -10.93
N ALA A 238 33.12 -2.22 -11.18
CA ALA A 238 32.35 -2.19 -12.43
C ALA A 238 33.20 -1.78 -13.65
N LYS A 239 34.18 -0.89 -13.47
CA LYS A 239 35.13 -0.47 -14.52
C LYS A 239 36.11 -1.58 -14.90
N ASP A 240 36.43 -2.48 -13.98
CA ASP A 240 37.40 -3.54 -14.25
C ASP A 240 36.89 -4.47 -15.36
N GLY A 241 37.75 -4.82 -16.31
CA GLY A 241 37.39 -5.52 -17.55
C GLY A 241 36.73 -6.89 -17.34
N GLU A 242 36.90 -7.47 -16.15
CA GLU A 242 36.23 -8.70 -15.76
C GLU A 242 34.72 -8.51 -15.51
N VAL A 243 34.30 -7.40 -14.88
CA VAL A 243 32.89 -7.05 -14.70
C VAL A 243 32.42 -6.25 -15.91
N GLY A 244 33.13 -5.17 -16.24
CA GLY A 244 32.99 -4.36 -17.44
C GLY A 244 31.56 -3.89 -17.67
N ALA A 245 30.94 -3.29 -16.64
CA ALA A 245 29.59 -2.74 -16.75
C ALA A 245 29.61 -1.34 -17.36
N ASP A 246 28.61 -1.01 -18.16
CA ASP A 246 28.42 0.33 -18.70
C ASP A 246 27.67 1.23 -17.71
N PHE A 247 26.75 0.64 -16.95
CA PHE A 247 25.92 1.33 -15.97
C PHE A 247 25.83 0.59 -14.62
N ILE A 248 25.54 1.35 -13.57
CA ILE A 248 25.16 0.82 -12.25
C ILE A 248 23.75 1.33 -11.93
N LEU A 249 22.82 0.41 -11.68
CA LEU A 249 21.51 0.73 -11.11
C LEU A 249 21.63 0.73 -9.59
N LEU A 250 21.52 1.89 -8.97
CA LEU A 250 21.51 2.09 -7.53
C LEU A 250 20.07 2.10 -7.04
N ILE A 251 19.71 1.18 -6.14
CA ILE A 251 18.43 1.23 -5.44
C ILE A 251 18.63 1.98 -4.12
N ASN A 252 18.12 3.21 -4.07
CA ASN A 252 18.34 4.16 -2.98
C ASN A 252 17.27 4.04 -1.89
N GLY A 253 16.06 3.62 -2.25
CA GLY A 253 14.94 3.55 -1.33
C GLY A 253 13.95 2.44 -1.67
N PHE A 254 13.51 1.75 -0.62
CA PHE A 254 12.35 0.87 -0.67
C PHE A 254 11.50 1.18 0.56
N ARG A 255 10.23 1.49 0.35
CA ARG A 255 9.26 1.73 1.41
C ARG A 255 8.05 0.86 1.19
N PHE A 256 7.57 0.30 2.29
CA PHE A 256 6.36 -0.50 2.33
C PHE A 256 5.51 0.02 3.49
N GLU A 257 4.33 0.53 3.19
CA GLU A 257 3.46 1.19 4.16
C GLU A 257 1.99 0.97 3.84
N THR A 258 1.13 1.16 4.85
CA THR A 258 -0.31 1.27 4.66
C THR A 258 -0.68 2.71 4.34
N VAL A 259 -1.53 2.93 3.35
CA VAL A 259 -2.12 4.23 3.05
C VAL A 259 -3.63 4.18 2.97
N PRO A 260 -4.31 5.26 3.41
CA PRO A 260 -5.74 5.36 3.28
C PRO A 260 -6.13 5.61 1.82
N ALA A 261 -7.13 4.87 1.35
CA ALA A 261 -7.82 5.09 0.08
C ALA A 261 -9.29 5.38 0.37
N THR A 262 -9.76 6.55 -0.05
CA THR A 262 -11.14 6.99 0.20
C THR A 262 -11.99 6.78 -1.05
N ILE A 263 -13.03 5.96 -0.92
CA ILE A 263 -13.98 5.65 -1.98
C ILE A 263 -15.27 6.43 -1.72
N ASN A 264 -15.63 7.34 -2.62
CA ASN A 264 -16.86 8.10 -2.52
C ASN A 264 -18.01 7.37 -3.24
N LEU A 265 -18.93 6.77 -2.47
CA LEU A 265 -20.08 6.04 -2.96
C LEU A 265 -21.02 6.90 -3.82
N ASN A 266 -21.04 8.22 -3.62
CA ASN A 266 -21.89 9.11 -4.40
C ASN A 266 -21.44 9.27 -5.87
N GLN A 267 -20.21 8.86 -6.19
CA GLN A 267 -19.69 8.92 -7.56
C GLN A 267 -20.31 7.85 -8.45
N PHE A 268 -20.83 6.76 -7.88
CA PHE A 268 -21.45 5.65 -8.62
C PHE A 268 -22.91 5.93 -8.97
N GLU A 269 -23.26 5.82 -10.25
CA GLU A 269 -24.62 6.03 -10.76
C GLU A 269 -25.63 5.05 -10.13
N GLN A 270 -25.22 3.81 -9.90
CA GLN A 270 -26.06 2.78 -9.30
C GLN A 270 -26.49 3.18 -7.88
N VAL A 271 -25.57 3.77 -7.09
CA VAL A 271 -25.86 4.25 -5.73
C VAL A 271 -26.76 5.47 -5.78
N ARG A 272 -26.54 6.41 -6.70
CA ARG A 272 -27.43 7.58 -6.88
C ARG A 272 -28.84 7.16 -7.29
N THR A 273 -28.96 6.16 -8.16
CA THR A 273 -30.24 5.61 -8.62
C THR A 273 -30.98 4.94 -7.45
N LEU A 274 -30.27 4.15 -6.64
CA LEU A 274 -30.83 3.57 -5.42
C LEU A 274 -31.30 4.65 -4.43
N ALA A 275 -30.50 5.72 -4.25
CA ALA A 275 -30.85 6.83 -3.36
C ALA A 275 -32.05 7.65 -3.85
N ALA A 276 -32.22 7.80 -5.16
CA ALA A 276 -33.39 8.44 -5.75
C ALA A 276 -34.67 7.62 -5.54
N ALA A 277 -34.57 6.28 -5.53
CA ALA A 277 -35.70 5.39 -5.26
C ALA A 277 -36.06 5.29 -3.77
N GLU A 278 -35.10 5.49 -2.87
CA GLU A 278 -35.28 5.37 -1.42
C GLU A 278 -34.75 6.63 -0.69
N PRO A 279 -35.59 7.66 -0.44
CA PRO A 279 -35.13 8.95 0.11
C PRO A 279 -34.33 8.86 1.42
N ALA A 280 -34.56 7.83 2.24
CA ALA A 280 -33.81 7.57 3.47
C ALA A 280 -32.31 7.29 3.21
N MET A 281 -31.95 6.80 2.03
CA MET A 281 -30.55 6.63 1.61
C MET A 281 -29.81 7.95 1.48
N VAL A 282 -30.48 9.03 1.10
CA VAL A 282 -29.84 10.34 0.94
C VAL A 282 -29.25 10.79 2.27
N GLN A 283 -30.00 10.67 3.36
CA GLN A 283 -29.53 11.02 4.70
C GLN A 283 -28.40 10.08 5.16
N TRP A 284 -28.50 8.78 4.84
CA TRP A 284 -27.46 7.82 5.16
C TRP A 284 -26.15 8.11 4.42
N LEU A 285 -26.21 8.44 3.13
CA LEU A 285 -25.06 8.80 2.28
C LEU A 285 -24.38 10.09 2.71
N THR A 286 -25.08 11.03 3.34
CA THR A 286 -24.44 12.23 3.93
C THR A 286 -23.41 11.87 5.01
N HIS A 287 -23.65 10.78 5.74
CA HIS A 287 -22.80 10.36 6.87
C HIS A 287 -21.89 9.17 6.51
N ASN A 288 -22.29 8.33 5.55
CA ASN A 288 -21.63 7.08 5.20
C ASN A 288 -21.29 6.98 3.70
N GLY A 289 -21.37 8.10 2.97
CA GLY A 289 -21.11 8.16 1.54
C GLY A 289 -19.65 7.95 1.16
N THR A 290 -18.75 7.82 2.14
CA THR A 290 -17.34 7.55 1.94
C THR A 290 -16.91 6.32 2.71
N ILE A 291 -16.21 5.40 2.05
CA ILE A 291 -15.55 4.26 2.67
C ILE A 291 -14.04 4.51 2.61
N THR A 292 -13.38 4.49 3.77
CA THR A 292 -11.92 4.56 3.85
C THR A 292 -11.36 3.16 4.00
N CYS A 293 -10.56 2.74 3.04
CA CYS A 293 -9.84 1.46 3.08
C CYS A 293 -8.37 1.73 3.45
N GLN A 294 -7.78 0.92 4.31
CA GLN A 294 -6.32 0.81 4.37
C GLN A 294 -5.86 -0.10 3.23
N GLN A 295 -4.89 0.38 2.45
CA GLN A 295 -4.28 -0.37 1.35
C GLN A 295 -2.78 -0.41 1.53
N TRP A 296 -2.17 -1.51 1.11
CA TRP A 296 -0.72 -1.60 1.03
C TRP A 296 -0.18 -0.81 -0.15
N ALA A 297 0.95 -0.14 0.09
CA ALA A 297 1.70 0.59 -0.92
C ALA A 297 3.18 0.22 -0.88
N VAL A 298 3.76 0.04 -2.06
CA VAL A 298 5.20 -0.12 -2.24
C VAL A 298 5.72 1.09 -3.01
N GLN A 299 6.82 1.65 -2.54
CA GLN A 299 7.56 2.70 -3.22
C GLN A 299 9.01 2.28 -3.43
N LEU A 300 9.52 2.53 -4.62
CA LEU A 300 10.88 2.23 -5.04
C LEU A 300 11.54 3.52 -5.57
N ASP A 301 12.76 3.80 -5.11
CA ASP A 301 13.61 4.90 -5.56
C ASP A 301 14.93 4.32 -6.08
N ALA A 302 15.29 4.70 -7.30
CA ALA A 302 16.50 4.25 -7.96
C ALA A 302 17.15 5.34 -8.82
N SER A 303 18.45 5.18 -9.06
CA SER A 303 19.23 5.98 -10.01
C SER A 303 20.15 5.11 -10.86
N LEU A 304 20.39 5.53 -12.10
CA LEU A 304 21.27 4.86 -13.05
C LEU A 304 22.51 5.72 -13.25
N LEU A 305 23.68 5.17 -12.96
CA LEU A 305 24.97 5.84 -13.06
C LEU A 305 25.76 5.28 -14.24
N HIS A 306 26.25 6.15 -15.13
CA HIS A 306 27.18 5.75 -16.19
C HIS A 306 28.57 5.53 -15.60
N VAL A 307 29.10 4.31 -15.73
CA VAL A 307 30.33 3.87 -15.05
C VAL A 307 31.53 4.70 -15.48
N ARG A 308 31.66 4.98 -16.79
CA ARG A 308 32.86 5.67 -17.32
C ARG A 308 32.96 7.11 -16.83
N SER A 309 31.89 7.90 -17.00
CA SER A 309 31.86 9.32 -16.62
C SER A 309 31.55 9.55 -15.14
N GLY A 310 30.89 8.59 -14.47
CA GLY A 310 30.37 8.78 -13.11
C GLY A 310 29.12 9.66 -13.05
N GLU A 311 28.50 9.97 -14.20
CA GLU A 311 27.29 10.79 -14.26
C GLU A 311 26.04 9.97 -13.94
N VAL A 312 25.12 10.58 -13.20
CA VAL A 312 23.77 10.03 -13.05
C VAL A 312 22.97 10.38 -14.31
N VAL A 313 22.59 9.35 -15.07
CA VAL A 313 21.92 9.49 -16.36
C VAL A 313 20.41 9.32 -16.26
N TRP A 314 19.92 8.70 -15.18
CA TRP A 314 18.50 8.55 -14.88
C TRP A 314 18.29 8.51 -13.37
N ILE A 315 17.23 9.14 -12.89
CA ILE A 315 16.71 9.03 -11.52
C ILE A 315 15.23 8.74 -11.67
N GLY A 316 14.68 7.87 -10.84
CA GLY A 316 13.25 7.62 -10.82
C GLY A 316 12.77 7.19 -9.44
N GLU A 317 11.61 7.72 -9.07
CA GLU A 317 10.85 7.35 -7.90
C GLU A 317 9.47 6.91 -8.38
N HIS A 318 9.00 5.76 -7.92
CA HIS A 318 7.68 5.27 -8.28
C HIS A 318 6.99 4.59 -7.11
N ARG A 319 5.66 4.75 -7.05
CA ARG A 319 4.81 4.23 -6.00
C ARG A 319 3.63 3.50 -6.63
N VAL A 320 3.32 2.33 -6.10
CA VAL A 320 2.14 1.55 -6.46
C VAL A 320 1.35 1.19 -5.20
N THR A 321 0.03 1.08 -5.35
CA THR A 321 -0.88 0.65 -4.29
C THR A 321 -1.65 -0.58 -4.73
N GLU A 322 -2.35 -1.23 -3.80
CA GLU A 322 -3.30 -2.31 -4.15
C GLU A 322 -4.34 -1.85 -5.18
N GLU A 323 -4.74 -0.58 -5.16
CA GLU A 323 -5.60 -0.03 -6.21
C GLU A 323 -4.94 -0.06 -7.59
N THR A 324 -3.66 0.31 -7.69
CA THR A 324 -2.88 0.18 -8.93
C THR A 324 -2.77 -1.28 -9.37
N LEU A 325 -2.58 -2.19 -8.43
CA LEU A 325 -2.50 -3.63 -8.71
C LEU A 325 -3.84 -4.17 -9.26
N ARG A 326 -4.96 -3.75 -8.69
CA ARG A 326 -6.30 -4.07 -9.21
C ARG A 326 -6.51 -3.52 -10.63
N ALA A 327 -6.05 -2.30 -10.89
CA ALA A 327 -6.08 -1.71 -12.23
C ALA A 327 -5.34 -2.54 -13.28
N ALA A 328 -4.23 -3.18 -12.86
CA ALA A 328 -3.44 -4.05 -13.71
C ALA A 328 -4.07 -5.45 -13.94
N GLY A 329 -5.28 -5.70 -13.45
CA GLY A 329 -6.03 -6.94 -13.65
C GLY A 329 -6.11 -7.85 -12.42
N ALA A 330 -5.69 -7.39 -11.25
CA ALA A 330 -5.92 -8.11 -9.99
C ALA A 330 -7.36 -7.91 -9.47
N GLU A 331 -7.85 -8.85 -8.66
CA GLU A 331 -9.25 -8.97 -8.20
C GLU A 331 -9.96 -7.62 -7.93
N PRO A 332 -11.11 -7.33 -8.58
CA PRO A 332 -11.80 -6.06 -8.40
C PRO A 332 -12.34 -5.93 -6.98
N LEU A 333 -12.30 -4.70 -6.44
CA LEU A 333 -13.05 -4.36 -5.24
C LEU A 333 -14.53 -4.27 -5.61
N GLU A 334 -15.38 -4.98 -4.88
CA GLU A 334 -16.82 -4.90 -5.05
C GLU A 334 -17.45 -4.51 -3.72
N ILE A 335 -18.27 -3.47 -3.75
CA ILE A 335 -19.00 -2.96 -2.59
C ILE A 335 -20.48 -3.12 -2.90
N THR A 336 -21.18 -3.86 -2.04
CA THR A 336 -22.64 -3.93 -2.06
C THR A 336 -23.21 -2.85 -1.15
N VAL A 337 -24.02 -1.98 -1.73
CA VAL A 337 -24.82 -1.00 -0.99
C VAL A 337 -26.25 -1.50 -0.97
N SER A 338 -26.81 -1.69 0.22
CA SER A 338 -28.17 -2.21 0.39
C SER A 338 -29.03 -1.38 1.32
N VAL A 339 -30.34 -1.50 1.10
CA VAL A 339 -31.40 -0.86 1.86
C VAL A 339 -32.41 -1.94 2.24
N ASP A 340 -32.67 -2.05 3.54
CA ASP A 340 -33.73 -2.85 4.12
C ASP A 340 -34.81 -1.92 4.68
N LYS A 341 -36.02 -2.04 4.15
CA LYS A 341 -37.20 -1.28 4.58
C LYS A 341 -38.25 -2.22 5.14
N ARG A 342 -38.54 -2.05 6.43
CA ARG A 342 -39.45 -2.90 7.21
C ARG A 342 -40.29 -2.10 8.20
N VAL A 343 -41.43 -2.64 8.60
CA VAL A 343 -42.29 -2.02 9.62
C VAL A 343 -41.67 -2.25 11.00
N THR A 344 -41.33 -1.18 11.72
CA THR A 344 -40.65 -1.26 13.03
C THR A 344 -41.59 -1.48 14.20
N ASN A 345 -42.88 -1.15 14.04
CA ASN A 345 -43.90 -1.30 15.08
C ASN A 345 -44.97 -2.35 14.72
N GLY A 346 -44.68 -3.28 13.81
CA GLY A 346 -45.67 -4.24 13.31
C GLY A 346 -46.36 -5.03 14.42
N TYR A 347 -45.59 -5.46 15.43
CA TYR A 347 -46.13 -6.14 16.61
C TYR A 347 -47.14 -5.28 17.39
N ALA A 348 -46.83 -4.00 17.63
CA ALA A 348 -47.72 -3.09 18.35
C ALA A 348 -49.00 -2.77 17.56
N VAL A 349 -48.91 -2.69 16.23
CA VAL A 349 -50.08 -2.54 15.35
C VAL A 349 -50.97 -3.77 15.44
N GLN A 350 -50.39 -4.96 15.33
CA GLN A 350 -51.13 -6.22 15.41
C GLN A 350 -51.81 -6.39 16.77
N GLN A 351 -51.06 -6.15 17.86
CA GLN A 351 -51.59 -6.22 19.21
C GLN A 351 -52.77 -5.25 19.41
N ALA A 352 -52.66 -4.01 18.94
CA ALA A 352 -53.75 -3.02 19.05
C ALA A 352 -54.99 -3.42 18.25
N ILE A 353 -54.81 -4.08 17.09
CA ILE A 353 -55.92 -4.62 16.28
C ILE A 353 -56.59 -5.79 17.01
N ASP A 354 -55.80 -6.72 17.54
CA ASP A 354 -56.30 -7.89 18.26
C ASP A 354 -57.10 -7.45 19.50
N GLU A 355 -56.59 -6.48 20.27
CA GLU A 355 -57.28 -5.86 21.39
C GLU A 355 -58.59 -5.16 20.96
N ALA A 356 -58.56 -4.40 19.86
CA ALA A 356 -59.73 -3.69 19.31
C ALA A 356 -60.80 -4.62 18.73
N ASN A 357 -60.45 -5.87 18.44
CA ASN A 357 -61.32 -6.92 17.91
C ASN A 357 -61.93 -7.83 18.98
N THR A 358 -61.45 -7.76 20.23
CA THR A 358 -62.15 -8.38 21.37
C THR A 358 -63.57 -7.83 21.53
N GLU A 359 -64.48 -8.58 22.14
CA GLU A 359 -65.85 -8.12 22.39
C GLU A 359 -65.88 -6.77 23.14
N THR A 360 -65.08 -6.65 24.20
CA THR A 360 -64.93 -5.41 24.98
C THR A 360 -64.38 -4.26 24.14
N GLY A 361 -63.36 -4.52 23.30
CA GLY A 361 -62.80 -3.53 22.39
C GLY A 361 -63.82 -3.05 21.35
N ARG A 362 -64.59 -3.96 20.76
CA ARG A 362 -65.66 -3.65 19.81
C ARG A 362 -66.80 -2.85 20.43
N ARG A 363 -67.18 -3.16 21.67
CA ARG A 363 -68.17 -2.37 22.42
C ARG A 363 -67.66 -0.97 22.70
N ARG A 364 -66.41 -0.84 23.16
CA ARG A 364 -65.78 0.47 23.43
C ARG A 364 -65.69 1.33 22.17
N ARG A 365 -65.40 0.75 21.00
CA ARG A 365 -65.39 1.47 19.72
C ARG A 365 -66.77 1.92 19.26
N ALA A 366 -67.82 1.16 19.58
CA ALA A 366 -69.19 1.57 19.28
C ALA A 366 -69.64 2.74 20.17
N GLU A 367 -69.22 2.74 21.44
CA GLU A 367 -69.55 3.78 22.42
C GLU A 367 -68.71 5.05 22.24
N TYR A 368 -67.43 4.90 21.88
CA TYR A 368 -66.47 5.99 21.66
C TYR A 368 -65.76 5.82 20.32
N PRO A 369 -66.39 6.22 19.19
CA PRO A 369 -65.83 6.03 17.85
C PRO A 369 -64.43 6.63 17.66
N ASN A 370 -64.12 7.71 18.38
CA ASN A 370 -62.82 8.40 18.32
C ASN A 370 -61.82 7.97 19.42
N GLY A 371 -62.23 7.09 20.34
CA GLY A 371 -61.47 6.78 21.55
C GLY A 371 -60.43 5.66 21.39
N THR A 372 -60.48 4.89 20.30
CA THR A 372 -59.52 3.80 20.04
C THR A 372 -58.69 4.14 18.82
N GLN A 373 -57.46 4.63 19.04
CA GLN A 373 -56.52 4.89 17.95
C GLN A 373 -55.63 3.66 17.73
N ILE A 374 -55.74 3.03 16.57
CA ILE A 374 -54.77 2.03 16.15
C ILE A 374 -53.50 2.77 15.71
N PRO A 375 -52.33 2.44 16.25
CA PRO A 375 -51.09 3.03 15.80
C PRO A 375 -50.89 2.72 14.31
N GLN A 376 -50.51 3.73 13.53
CA GLN A 376 -50.20 3.52 12.12
C GLN A 376 -48.86 2.76 11.99
N PRO A 377 -48.70 1.89 10.97
CA PRO A 377 -47.42 1.29 10.65
C PRO A 377 -46.34 2.36 10.45
N ARG A 378 -45.21 2.17 11.13
CA ARG A 378 -44.03 3.02 11.04
C ARG A 378 -42.95 2.27 10.27
N TRP A 379 -42.49 2.87 9.19
CA TRP A 379 -41.41 2.32 8.39
C TRP A 379 -40.07 2.69 9.01
N GLY A 380 -39.24 1.68 9.24
CA GLY A 380 -37.81 1.84 9.46
C GLY A 380 -37.06 1.51 8.19
N VAL A 381 -36.02 2.28 7.91
CA VAL A 381 -35.10 2.02 6.82
C VAL A 381 -33.71 1.86 7.42
N THR A 382 -33.04 0.77 7.07
CA THR A 382 -31.65 0.52 7.41
C THR A 382 -30.86 0.43 6.13
N ALA A 383 -29.81 1.24 6.01
CA ALA A 383 -28.90 1.22 4.89
C ALA A 383 -27.52 0.79 5.35
N ASN A 384 -26.80 0.09 4.48
CA ASN A 384 -25.46 -0.41 4.76
C ASN A 384 -24.64 -0.50 3.46
N ALA A 385 -23.34 -0.29 3.58
CA ALA A 385 -22.38 -0.66 2.54
C ALA A 385 -21.42 -1.71 3.11
N ARG A 386 -21.16 -2.75 2.32
CA ARG A 386 -20.27 -3.84 2.69
C ARG A 386 -19.39 -4.20 1.51
N VAL A 387 -18.10 -4.36 1.77
CA VAL A 387 -17.16 -4.94 0.80
C VAL A 387 -17.49 -6.41 0.64
N THR A 388 -17.91 -6.81 -0.55
CA THR A 388 -18.32 -8.19 -0.88
C THR A 388 -17.25 -8.97 -1.61
N ARG A 389 -16.31 -8.27 -2.28
CA ARG A 389 -15.14 -8.85 -2.94
C ARG A 389 -13.96 -7.89 -2.86
N GLY A 390 -12.75 -8.43 -2.80
CA GLY A 390 -11.51 -7.65 -2.65
C GLY A 390 -11.24 -7.26 -1.19
N ARG A 391 -10.06 -6.68 -0.93
CA ARG A 391 -9.66 -6.21 0.40
C ARG A 391 -9.91 -4.72 0.57
N CYS A 392 -10.48 -4.39 1.72
CA CYS A 392 -10.66 -3.03 2.22
C CYS A 392 -10.75 -3.14 3.74
N GLU A 393 -9.60 -3.08 4.40
CA GLU A 393 -9.53 -3.14 5.85
C GLU A 393 -9.91 -1.75 6.38
N ALA A 394 -11.12 -1.65 6.94
CA ALA A 394 -11.66 -0.40 7.47
C ALA A 394 -11.01 0.00 8.81
N GLU A 395 -10.37 -0.95 9.50
CA GLU A 395 -9.71 -0.75 10.79
C GLU A 395 -8.23 -1.15 10.68
N SER A 396 -7.37 -0.39 11.36
CA SER A 396 -5.89 -0.52 11.42
C SER A 396 -5.39 -1.82 12.08
N GLY A 397 -6.21 -2.86 12.10
CA GLY A 397 -5.97 -4.17 12.70
C GLY A 397 -5.02 -5.05 11.89
N GLY A 398 -3.84 -4.54 11.57
CA GLY A 398 -2.59 -5.31 11.47
C GLY A 398 -2.56 -6.58 10.62
N ALA A 399 -3.43 -6.76 9.63
CA ALA A 399 -3.33 -7.92 8.75
C ALA A 399 -2.05 -7.76 7.93
N THR A 400 -1.05 -8.57 8.25
CA THR A 400 0.20 -8.60 7.48
C THR A 400 -0.16 -8.89 6.02
N PRO A 401 0.40 -8.16 5.03
CA PRO A 401 0.15 -8.47 3.63
C PRO A 401 0.44 -9.95 3.40
N THR A 402 -0.39 -10.61 2.59
CA THR A 402 -0.01 -11.93 2.09
C THR A 402 1.24 -11.78 1.24
N GLY A 403 2.17 -12.75 1.33
CA GLY A 403 3.42 -12.73 0.56
C GLY A 403 3.17 -12.44 -0.93
N ASP A 404 2.13 -13.04 -1.49
CA ASP A 404 1.71 -12.86 -2.89
C ASP A 404 1.33 -11.41 -3.23
N THR A 405 0.64 -10.70 -2.32
CA THR A 405 0.23 -9.30 -2.55
C THR A 405 1.44 -8.39 -2.58
N LEU A 406 2.34 -8.55 -1.61
CA LEU A 406 3.56 -7.77 -1.56
C LEU A 406 4.43 -8.06 -2.78
N GLN A 407 4.62 -9.34 -3.13
CA GLN A 407 5.37 -9.72 -4.31
C GLN A 407 4.77 -9.06 -5.56
N SER A 408 3.46 -9.10 -5.73
CA SER A 408 2.79 -8.48 -6.88
C SER A 408 2.94 -6.96 -6.93
N LEU A 409 2.87 -6.27 -5.78
CA LEU A 409 3.13 -4.83 -5.69
C LEU A 409 4.58 -4.48 -6.01
N THR A 410 5.52 -5.23 -5.44
CA THR A 410 6.95 -5.11 -5.74
C THR A 410 7.22 -5.34 -7.23
N GLU A 411 6.58 -6.34 -7.84
CA GLU A 411 6.78 -6.63 -9.24
C GLU A 411 6.24 -5.52 -10.14
N LEU A 412 5.07 -5.00 -9.78
CA LEU A 412 4.44 -3.89 -10.48
C LEU A 412 5.26 -2.60 -10.37
N VAL A 413 5.73 -2.22 -9.17
CA VAL A 413 6.54 -1.01 -8.99
C VAL A 413 7.87 -1.11 -9.73
N ALA A 414 8.54 -2.27 -9.68
CA ALA A 414 9.79 -2.49 -10.38
C ALA A 414 9.60 -2.41 -11.90
N GLY A 415 8.57 -3.06 -12.44
CA GLY A 415 8.24 -3.03 -13.86
C GLY A 415 7.85 -1.64 -14.37
N GLN A 416 7.02 -0.91 -13.61
CA GLN A 416 6.64 0.45 -13.98
C GLN A 416 7.83 1.41 -13.88
N LEU A 417 8.65 1.33 -12.83
CA LEU A 417 9.82 2.19 -12.64
C LEU A 417 10.89 1.95 -13.70
N MET A 418 11.35 0.70 -13.87
CA MET A 418 12.31 0.34 -14.92
C MET A 418 11.75 0.65 -16.30
N GLY A 419 10.43 0.64 -16.41
CA GLY A 419 9.71 0.99 -17.62
C GLY A 419 9.90 2.44 -18.09
N THR A 420 10.39 3.32 -17.22
CA THR A 420 10.68 4.72 -17.54
C THR A 420 12.07 4.95 -18.13
N ILE A 421 12.97 3.96 -18.06
CA ILE A 421 14.32 4.07 -18.62
C ILE A 421 14.21 3.97 -20.15
N GLN A 422 14.59 5.05 -20.84
CA GLN A 422 14.64 5.09 -22.29
C GLN A 422 16.01 4.57 -22.76
N THR A 423 16.00 3.59 -23.65
CA THR A 423 17.20 3.05 -24.30
C THR A 423 17.24 3.47 -25.76
N GLY A 424 18.38 3.97 -26.21
CA GLY A 424 18.64 4.24 -27.62
C GLY A 424 18.70 2.96 -28.46
N ALA A 425 18.39 3.08 -29.75
CA ALA A 425 18.64 2.01 -30.72
C ALA A 425 20.16 1.71 -30.76
N PRO A 426 20.57 0.44 -30.95
CA PRO A 426 21.98 0.14 -31.15
C PRO A 426 22.44 0.87 -32.42
N THR A 427 23.49 1.69 -32.30
CA THR A 427 24.17 2.23 -33.46
C THR A 427 24.66 1.05 -34.28
N LYS A 428 24.18 0.93 -35.53
CA LYS A 428 24.71 -0.07 -36.47
C LYS A 428 26.19 0.27 -36.68
N GLY A 429 27.06 -0.50 -36.03
CA GLY A 429 28.51 -0.42 -36.16
C GLY A 429 28.97 -0.87 -37.53
#